data_AF-A0A1Q5PYG6-F1
#
_entry.id   AF-A0A1Q5PYG6-F1
#
_cell.length_a   1.000
_cell.length_b   1.000
_cell.length_c   1.000
_cell.angle_alpha   90.00
_cell.angle_beta   90.00
_cell.angle_gamma   90.00
#
_symmetry.space_group_name_H-M   'P 1'
#
loop_
_entity.id
_entity.type
_entity.pdbx_description
1 polymer ?
#
loop_
_entity_poly.entity_id
_entity_poly.type
_entity_poly.pdbx_seq_one_letter_code
_entity_poly.pdbx_strand_id
1 'polypeptide(L)'
;MSEQYGYTPEEMRNIGRKLKETQAEIQGKVQEALTAVNGLIGSGFTTAVASGAYSDKFTELKEGLIQVNEGMGPLGDFLTQYASSVEELDQQMGQSLRG
;
A
#
# COMPACT_ATOMS: atom_id res chain seq x y z
N MET A 1 -3.24 -24.69 20.39
CA MET A 1 -3.02 -25.37 19.10
C MET A 1 -2.39 -24.36 18.17
N SER A 2 -1.07 -24.35 18.08
CA SER A 2 -0.27 -23.31 17.40
C SER A 2 0.60 -23.87 16.27
N GLU A 3 0.24 -25.02 15.70
CA GLU A 3 1.10 -25.72 14.73
C GLU A 3 0.29 -26.33 13.59
N GLN A 4 -0.07 -25.51 12.59
CA GLN A 4 -0.11 -25.88 11.16
C GLN A 4 -0.51 -24.67 10.32
N TYR A 5 0.48 -23.97 9.76
CA TYR A 5 0.34 -22.88 8.77
C TYR A 5 -0.57 -21.70 9.15
N GLY A 6 -0.02 -20.68 9.79
CA GLY A 6 -0.71 -19.39 9.84
C GLY A 6 0.04 -18.33 10.62
N TYR A 7 0.11 -17.13 10.05
CA TYR A 7 0.40 -15.91 10.79
C TYR A 7 -0.65 -15.76 11.92
N THR A 8 -0.23 -15.35 13.10
CA THR A 8 -1.13 -14.98 14.20
C THR A 8 -1.98 -13.74 13.82
N PRO A 9 -3.17 -13.54 14.42
CA PRO A 9 -3.96 -12.33 14.18
C PRO A 9 -3.18 -11.03 14.37
N GLU A 10 -2.29 -11.00 15.37
CA GLU A 10 -1.39 -9.86 15.61
C GLU A 10 -0.40 -9.66 14.46
N GLU A 11 0.26 -10.73 13.97
CA GLU A 11 1.15 -10.65 12.81
C GLU A 11 0.41 -10.19 11.55
N MET A 12 -0.81 -10.68 11.32
CA MET A 12 -1.64 -10.26 10.19
C MET A 12 -2.01 -8.78 10.26
N ARG A 13 -2.37 -8.27 11.44
CA ARG A 13 -2.59 -6.82 11.66
C ARG A 13 -1.31 -6.01 11.45
N ASN A 14 -0.17 -6.50 11.91
CA ASN A 14 1.11 -5.82 11.75
C ASN A 14 1.51 -5.72 10.27
N ILE A 15 1.35 -6.81 9.51
CA ILE A 15 1.59 -6.81 8.06
C ILE A 15 0.59 -5.88 7.35
N GLY A 16 -0.70 -5.94 7.71
CA GLY A 16 -1.72 -5.07 7.13
C GLY A 16 -1.43 -3.58 7.36
N ARG A 17 -0.99 -3.21 8.57
CA ARG A 17 -0.55 -1.84 8.88
C ARG A 17 0.69 -1.45 8.07
N LYS A 18 1.69 -2.31 8.01
CA LYS A 18 2.92 -2.06 7.25
C LYS A 18 2.64 -1.86 5.75
N LEU A 19 1.70 -2.60 5.18
CA LEU A 19 1.27 -2.39 3.79
C LEU A 19 0.68 -0.99 3.58
N LYS A 20 -0.19 -0.52 4.49
CA LYS A 20 -0.76 0.84 4.44
C LYS A 20 0.28 1.94 4.66
N GLU A 21 1.24 1.71 5.56
CA GLU A 21 2.35 2.64 5.78
C GLU A 21 3.23 2.74 4.53
N THR A 22 3.59 1.60 3.93
CA THR A 22 4.38 1.54 2.69
C THR A 22 3.64 2.22 1.54
N GLN A 23 2.32 2.00 1.43
CA GLN A 23 1.45 2.69 0.48
C GLN A 23 1.58 4.22 0.62
N ALA A 24 1.40 4.76 1.83
CA ALA A 24 1.52 6.19 2.08
C ALA A 24 2.92 6.73 1.74
N GLU A 25 3.98 5.97 2.05
CA GLU A 25 5.36 6.36 1.73
C GLU A 25 5.61 6.42 0.21
N ILE A 26 5.17 5.39 -0.53
CA ILE A 26 5.29 5.35 -2.00
C ILE A 26 4.57 6.55 -2.60
N GLN A 27 3.33 6.81 -2.18
CA GLN A 27 2.54 7.95 -2.66
C GLN A 27 3.27 9.29 -2.43
N GLY A 28 3.89 9.47 -1.26
CA GLY A 28 4.69 10.65 -0.95
C GLY A 28 5.90 10.81 -1.88
N LYS A 29 6.68 9.74 -2.08
CA LYS A 29 7.86 9.76 -2.96
C LYS A 29 7.51 10.02 -4.42
N VAL A 30 6.38 9.48 -4.88
CA VAL A 30 5.87 9.76 -6.23
C VAL A 30 5.52 11.23 -6.38
N GLN A 31 4.82 11.81 -5.41
CA GLN A 31 4.45 13.22 -5.46
C GLN A 31 5.67 14.15 -5.41
N GLU A 32 6.70 13.79 -4.65
CA GLU A 32 7.96 14.51 -4.59
C GLU A 32 8.68 14.49 -5.95
N ALA A 33 8.82 13.30 -6.55
CA ALA A 33 9.37 13.16 -7.90
C ALA A 33 8.56 14.00 -8.90
N LEU A 34 7.22 14.02 -8.78
CA LEU A 34 6.35 14.79 -9.67
C LEU A 34 6.66 16.29 -9.62
N THR A 35 6.87 16.79 -8.42
CA THR A 35 7.17 18.19 -8.18
C THR A 35 8.55 18.57 -8.72
N ALA A 36 9.55 17.71 -8.52
CA ALA A 36 10.91 17.94 -9.03
C ALA A 36 10.95 17.98 -10.56
N VAL A 37 10.26 17.05 -11.22
CA VAL A 37 10.15 17.00 -12.68
C VAL A 37 9.46 18.24 -13.24
N ASN A 38 8.32 18.63 -12.66
CA ASN A 38 7.60 19.82 -13.08
C ASN A 38 8.46 21.09 -12.89
N GLY A 39 9.27 21.15 -11.82
CA GLY A 39 10.23 22.23 -11.59
C GLY A 39 11.31 22.33 -12.66
N LEU A 40 11.84 21.19 -13.14
CA LEU A 40 12.81 21.15 -14.22
C LEU A 40 12.22 21.55 -15.58
N ILE A 41 10.98 21.14 -15.87
CA ILE A 41 10.28 21.54 -17.10
C ILE A 41 9.97 23.05 -17.05
N GLY A 42 9.52 23.56 -15.90
CA GLY A 42 9.19 24.98 -15.69
C GLY A 42 10.41 25.92 -15.67
N SER A 43 11.60 25.43 -15.29
CA SER A 43 12.84 26.22 -15.27
C SER A 43 13.52 26.36 -16.63
N GLY A 44 12.92 25.79 -17.69
CA GLY A 44 13.42 25.92 -19.07
C GLY A 44 14.48 24.89 -19.46
N PHE A 45 14.58 23.77 -18.74
CA PHE A 45 15.63 22.75 -18.97
C PHE A 45 15.53 21.98 -20.29
N THR A 46 14.53 22.19 -21.17
CA THR A 46 14.37 21.33 -22.35
C THR A 46 13.98 22.04 -23.64
N THR A 47 14.73 21.71 -24.68
CA THR A 47 14.33 21.75 -26.09
C THR A 47 13.01 20.99 -26.25
N ALA A 48 12.01 21.61 -26.88
CA ALA A 48 10.58 21.24 -26.84
C ALA A 48 10.19 19.76 -27.08
N VAL A 49 11.07 18.93 -27.64
CA VAL A 49 10.80 17.51 -27.93
C VAL A 49 11.16 16.59 -26.76
N ALA A 50 12.24 16.88 -26.03
CA ALA A 50 12.68 16.03 -24.92
C ALA A 50 11.78 16.20 -23.67
N SER A 51 11.23 17.40 -23.46
CA SER A 51 10.26 17.68 -22.38
C SER A 51 8.98 16.87 -22.54
N GLY A 52 8.42 16.83 -23.75
CA GLY A 52 7.15 16.15 -24.01
C GLY A 52 7.23 14.65 -23.74
N ALA A 53 8.20 13.98 -24.37
CA ALA A 53 8.39 12.54 -24.19
C ALA A 53 8.69 12.16 -22.72
N TYR A 54 9.44 13.00 -22.00
CA TYR A 54 9.70 12.78 -20.58
C TYR A 54 8.43 12.96 -19.74
N SER A 55 7.65 14.02 -20.00
CA SER A 55 6.37 14.27 -19.32
C SER A 55 5.36 13.13 -19.51
N ASP A 56 5.27 12.58 -20.73
CA ASP A 56 4.35 11.48 -21.03
C ASP A 56 4.74 10.20 -20.28
N LYS A 57 6.03 9.80 -20.37
CA LYS A 57 6.55 8.62 -19.65
C LYS A 57 6.39 8.73 -18.14
N PHE A 58 6.50 9.95 -17.64
CA PHE A 58 6.38 10.23 -16.23
C PHE A 58 4.93 10.26 -15.74
N THR A 59 4.00 10.71 -16.59
CA THR A 59 2.56 10.54 -16.37
C THR A 59 2.18 9.06 -16.32
N GLU A 60 2.66 8.24 -17.26
CA GLU A 60 2.45 6.79 -17.23
C GLU A 60 2.99 6.15 -15.93
N LEU A 61 4.18 6.55 -15.49
CA LEU A 61 4.76 6.06 -14.23
C LEU A 61 3.88 6.45 -13.04
N LYS A 62 3.40 7.69 -12.98
CA LYS A 62 2.47 8.15 -11.93
C LYS A 62 1.22 7.28 -11.90
N GLU A 63 0.57 7.07 -13.04
CA GLU A 63 -0.65 6.28 -13.12
C GLU A 63 -0.43 4.83 -12.69
N GLY A 64 0.66 4.20 -13.14
CA GLY A 64 1.03 2.86 -12.70
C GLY A 64 1.29 2.77 -11.20
N LEU A 65 1.94 3.79 -10.62
CA LEU A 65 2.18 3.83 -9.18
C LEU A 65 0.90 4.09 -8.39
N ILE A 66 -0.02 4.92 -8.88
CA ILE A 66 -1.36 5.08 -8.28
C ILE A 66 -2.11 3.75 -8.31
N GLN A 67 -2.12 3.02 -9.42
CA GLN A 67 -2.78 1.71 -9.50
C GLN A 67 -2.19 0.69 -8.53
N VAL A 68 -0.86 0.61 -8.42
CA VAL A 68 -0.20 -0.26 -7.44
C VAL A 68 -0.57 0.16 -6.02
N ASN A 69 -0.54 1.46 -5.75
CA ASN A 69 -0.87 2.04 -4.45
C ASN A 69 -2.33 1.73 -4.05
N GLU A 70 -3.27 1.86 -4.98
CA GLU A 70 -4.67 1.49 -4.79
C GLU A 70 -4.85 -0.01 -4.53
N GLY A 71 -3.96 -0.87 -5.06
CA GLY A 71 -3.97 -2.31 -4.77
C GLY A 71 -3.47 -2.68 -3.37
N MET A 72 -2.57 -1.89 -2.77
CA MET A 72 -1.97 -2.20 -1.46
C MET A 72 -2.94 -1.98 -0.29
N GLY A 73 -3.79 -0.95 -0.38
CA GLY A 73 -4.77 -0.62 0.67
C GLY A 73 -5.75 -1.77 0.98
N PRO A 74 -6.49 -2.28 -0.03
CA PRO A 74 -7.42 -3.40 0.13
C PRO A 74 -6.77 -4.67 0.68
N LEU A 75 -5.51 -4.94 0.33
CA LEU A 75 -4.77 -6.08 0.89
C LEU A 75 -4.47 -5.88 2.38
N GLY A 76 -4.10 -4.67 2.79
CA GLY A 76 -3.91 -4.34 4.20
C GLY A 76 -5.21 -4.40 5.00
N ASP A 77 -6.31 -3.93 4.42
CA ASP A 77 -7.66 -4.03 5.01
C ASP A 77 -8.10 -5.48 5.17
N PHE A 78 -7.91 -6.30 4.14
CA PHE A 78 -8.24 -7.72 4.16
C PHE A 78 -7.52 -8.46 5.29
N LEU A 79 -6.21 -8.25 5.43
CA LEU A 79 -5.43 -8.89 6.50
C LEU A 79 -5.90 -8.46 7.90
N THR A 80 -6.27 -7.19 8.05
CA THR A 80 -6.77 -6.66 9.33
C THR A 80 -8.15 -7.23 9.67
N GLN A 81 -9.05 -7.32 8.69
CA GLN A 81 -10.39 -7.88 8.86
C GLN A 81 -10.32 -9.38 9.18
N TYR A 82 -9.52 -10.13 8.42
CA TYR A 82 -9.35 -11.56 8.63
C TYR A 82 -8.79 -11.86 10.03
N ALA A 83 -7.80 -11.09 10.49
CA ALA A 83 -7.29 -11.20 11.85
C ALA A 83 -8.37 -11.02 12.92
N SER A 84 -9.23 -10.01 12.77
CA SER A 84 -10.33 -9.77 13.72
C SER A 84 -11.36 -10.91 13.71
N SER A 85 -11.72 -11.45 12.54
CA SER A 85 -12.64 -12.60 12.46
C SER A 85 -12.08 -13.86 13.12
N VAL A 86 -10.78 -14.12 12.97
CA VAL A 86 -10.12 -15.26 13.62
C VAL A 86 -10.14 -15.11 15.15
N GLU A 87 -9.83 -13.92 15.68
CA GLU A 87 -9.90 -13.70 17.13
C GLU A 87 -11.32 -13.82 17.69
N GLU A 88 -12.33 -13.33 16.98
CA GLU A 88 -13.72 -13.46 17.39
C GLU A 88 -14.16 -14.94 17.46
N LEU A 89 -13.78 -15.74 16.47
CA LEU A 89 -14.05 -17.18 16.45
C LEU A 89 -13.37 -17.89 17.61
N ASP A 90 -12.09 -17.61 17.87
CA ASP A 90 -11.34 -18.20 18.98
C ASP A 90 -11.97 -17.84 20.35
N GLN A 91 -12.42 -16.60 20.52
CA GLN A 91 -13.10 -16.15 21.73
C GLN A 91 -14.43 -16.88 21.94
N GLN A 92 -15.23 -17.07 20.88
CA GLN A 92 -16.48 -17.80 20.95
C GLN A 92 -16.26 -19.28 21.32
N MET A 93 -15.30 -19.94 20.69
CA MET A 93 -14.95 -21.32 21.00
C MET A 93 -14.48 -21.48 22.46
N GLY A 94 -13.67 -20.53 22.95
CA GLY A 94 -13.21 -20.53 24.33
C GLY A 94 -14.35 -20.34 25.36
N GLN A 95 -15.39 -19.58 25.02
CA GLN A 95 -16.58 -19.43 25.85
C GLN A 95 -17.46 -20.69 25.85
N SER A 96 -17.68 -21.29 24.67
CA SER A 96 -18.47 -22.52 24.54
C SER A 96 -17.84 -23.74 25.20
N LEU A 97 -16.51 -23.77 25.37
CA LEU A 97 -15.80 -24.85 26.06
C LEU A 97 -15.75 -24.67 27.59
N ARG A 98 -16.04 -23.46 28.10
CA ARG A 98 -16.03 -23.15 29.54
C ARG A 98 -17.43 -23.13 30.17
N GLY A 99 -18.49 -23.00 29.37
CA GLY A 99 -19.88 -23.15 29.79
C GLY A 99 -20.35 -24.59 29.68
#